data_AF-A0A1G3GF28-F1
#
_entry.id   AF-A0A1G3GF28-F1
#
_cell.length_a   1.000
_cell.length_b   1.000
_cell.length_c   1.000
_cell.angle_alpha   90.00
_cell.angle_beta   90.00
_cell.angle_gamma   90.00
#
_symmetry.space_group_name_H-M   'P 1'
#
loop_
_entity.id
_entity.type
_entity.pdbx_description
1 polymer ?
#
loop_
_entity_poly.entity_id
_entity_poly.type
_entity_poly.pdbx_seq_one_letter_code
_entity_poly.pdbx_strand_id
1 'polypeptide(L)'
;MRAPSIRDPGKLPGFDGDINLFVAPEADSLSWFDTRRRVIFVNGMANSPEDHASSARALSLLQGCPVIGVYNQSDGLWPDLGQCITDKAALSGVQAGTMMSFDAWVLTFNILFAAASALKPGLNKVDFVADMIAGNPATKALFGLLAGDGGLPRLQVPIYCHSQGNLVTSNALTGVALALGAVSIAGMEINSFGSPCRYWPPGIQRQNNAFTFDPVSWLDLRSDMDSAKVGFVAGHAFTLYMEKDAEFVVNRFRFGSFSMTTDMDEDGLAKFMVRIGMNPPRLKRIFERLREKHFTDSDDVALAFVQRAPNRLLQSLKLADPSVINLIIELLGAGWTSGEEQDAIDLLKRL
;
A
#
# COMPACT_ATOMS: atom_id res chain seq x y z
N MET A 1 -1.26 -21.36 -15.40
CA MET A 1 -1.42 -20.01 -16.00
C MET A 1 -0.06 -19.33 -16.01
N ARG A 2 0.33 -18.71 -17.13
CA ARG A 2 1.54 -17.86 -17.16
C ARG A 2 1.23 -16.49 -16.56
N ALA A 3 2.21 -15.89 -15.89
CA ALA A 3 2.07 -14.51 -15.44
C ALA A 3 1.90 -13.56 -16.64
N PRO A 4 1.07 -12.51 -16.52
CA PRO A 4 0.94 -11.46 -17.52
C PRO A 4 2.28 -10.74 -17.69
N SER A 5 2.55 -10.28 -18.92
CA SER A 5 3.73 -9.47 -19.22
C SER A 5 3.57 -8.07 -18.63
N ILE A 6 4.59 -7.58 -17.92
CA ILE A 6 4.68 -6.18 -17.53
C ILE A 6 5.19 -5.39 -18.74
N ARG A 7 4.40 -4.45 -19.24
CA ARG A 7 4.74 -3.63 -20.41
C ARG A 7 5.76 -2.56 -20.05
N ASP A 8 6.58 -2.22 -21.04
CA ASP A 8 7.69 -1.28 -20.90
C ASP A 8 7.26 0.09 -20.35
N PRO A 9 8.17 0.78 -19.63
CA PRO A 9 7.91 2.11 -19.11
C PRO A 9 7.54 3.11 -20.20
N GLY A 10 6.58 3.99 -19.88
CA GLY A 10 6.16 5.10 -20.75
C GLY A 10 4.92 4.84 -21.60
N LYS A 11 4.39 3.61 -21.63
CA LYS A 11 3.12 3.31 -22.30
C LYS A 11 1.95 3.48 -21.34
N LEU A 12 0.87 4.10 -21.81
CA LEU A 12 -0.42 4.09 -21.13
C LEU A 12 -1.05 2.69 -21.21
N PRO A 13 -1.83 2.27 -20.21
CA PRO A 13 -2.56 1.01 -20.28
C PRO A 13 -3.62 1.07 -21.38
N GLY A 14 -3.79 -0.03 -22.11
CA GLY A 14 -4.69 -0.08 -23.27
C GLY A 14 -6.07 -0.70 -23.02
N PHE A 15 -6.23 -1.45 -21.94
CA PHE A 15 -7.45 -2.22 -21.63
C PHE A 15 -7.48 -2.62 -20.14
N ASP A 16 -8.64 -3.03 -19.64
CA ASP A 16 -8.79 -3.49 -18.25
C ASP A 16 -7.88 -4.68 -17.91
N GLY A 17 -7.15 -4.57 -16.81
CA GLY A 17 -6.12 -5.53 -16.39
C GLY A 17 -4.80 -5.43 -17.13
N ASP A 18 -4.58 -4.40 -17.95
CA ASP A 18 -3.24 -4.13 -18.50
C ASP A 18 -2.24 -3.81 -17.37
N ILE A 19 -1.01 -4.31 -17.51
CA ILE A 19 0.04 -4.18 -16.51
C ILE A 19 1.22 -3.44 -17.10
N ASN A 20 1.55 -2.29 -16.53
CA ASN A 20 2.59 -1.41 -17.04
C ASN A 20 3.58 -1.06 -15.93
N LEU A 21 4.85 -0.90 -16.31
CA LEU A 21 5.84 -0.32 -15.42
C LEU A 21 5.78 1.20 -15.50
N PHE A 22 5.69 1.88 -14.36
CA PHE A 22 5.72 3.33 -14.26
C PHE A 22 6.94 3.76 -13.46
N VAL A 23 7.64 4.75 -14.01
CA VAL A 23 8.79 5.40 -13.39
C VAL A 23 8.53 6.90 -13.45
N ALA A 24 8.77 7.61 -12.35
CA ALA A 24 8.72 9.07 -12.35
C ALA A 24 9.74 9.62 -13.37
N PRO A 25 9.38 10.61 -14.21
CA PRO A 25 10.28 11.18 -15.22
C PRO A 25 11.62 11.69 -14.64
N GLU A 26 11.59 12.15 -13.40
CA GLU A 26 12.74 12.71 -12.69
C GLU A 26 13.66 11.63 -12.10
N ALA A 27 13.27 10.36 -12.11
CA ALA A 27 13.94 9.27 -11.41
C ALA A 27 15.45 9.17 -11.70
N ASP A 28 15.86 9.31 -12.97
CA ASP A 28 17.26 9.19 -13.39
C ASP A 28 18.16 10.30 -12.81
N SER A 29 17.57 11.43 -12.39
CA SER A 29 18.28 12.54 -11.76
C SER A 29 18.35 12.43 -10.23
N LEU A 30 17.65 11.47 -9.64
CA LEU A 30 17.50 11.33 -8.19
C LEU A 30 18.43 10.24 -7.67
N SER A 31 19.51 10.64 -7.00
CA SER A 31 20.54 9.73 -6.44
C SER A 31 20.00 8.71 -5.42
N TRP A 32 18.80 8.95 -4.88
CA TRP A 32 18.14 8.13 -3.89
C TRP A 32 17.07 7.18 -4.47
N PHE A 33 16.79 7.27 -5.77
CA PHE A 33 15.77 6.44 -6.40
C PHE A 33 16.28 5.00 -6.62
N ASP A 34 15.60 4.01 -6.04
CA ASP A 34 15.97 2.60 -6.14
C ASP A 34 15.27 1.91 -7.32
N THR A 35 16.01 1.78 -8.43
CA THR A 35 15.55 1.11 -9.66
C THR A 35 15.44 -0.41 -9.55
N ARG A 36 15.81 -1.02 -8.41
CA ARG A 36 15.67 -2.47 -8.17
C ARG A 36 14.45 -2.79 -7.32
N ARG A 37 14.02 -1.86 -6.46
CA ARG A 37 12.80 -2.01 -5.65
C ARG A 37 11.55 -1.86 -6.52
N ARG A 38 10.47 -2.56 -6.19
CA ARG A 38 9.17 -2.43 -6.86
C ARG A 38 8.06 -2.32 -5.83
N VAL A 39 6.99 -1.64 -6.20
CA VAL A 39 5.69 -1.70 -5.53
C VAL A 39 4.61 -1.91 -6.58
N ILE A 40 3.46 -2.44 -6.20
CA ILE A 40 2.30 -2.58 -7.08
C ILE A 40 1.31 -1.46 -6.79
N PHE A 41 0.68 -0.91 -7.81
CA PHE A 41 -0.44 0.02 -7.68
C PHE A 41 -1.69 -0.50 -8.41
N VAL A 42 -2.84 -0.44 -7.76
CA VAL A 42 -4.15 -0.79 -8.34
C VAL A 42 -5.10 0.39 -8.16
N ASN A 43 -5.54 1.00 -9.27
CA ASN A 43 -6.40 2.19 -9.22
C ASN A 43 -7.87 1.85 -8.93
N GLY A 44 -8.62 2.91 -8.63
CA GLY A 44 -10.08 2.87 -8.45
C GLY A 44 -10.85 2.85 -9.76
N MET A 45 -12.17 2.82 -9.68
CA MET A 45 -13.04 2.99 -10.85
C MET A 45 -12.94 4.40 -11.46
N ALA A 46 -13.44 4.58 -12.67
CA ALA A 46 -13.54 5.86 -13.37
C ALA A 46 -12.19 6.59 -13.54
N ASN A 47 -11.10 5.84 -13.76
CA ASN A 47 -9.80 6.41 -14.10
C ASN A 47 -9.53 6.18 -15.58
N SER A 48 -9.18 7.24 -16.31
CA SER A 48 -8.57 7.10 -17.63
C SER A 48 -7.20 6.41 -17.54
N PRO A 49 -6.66 5.90 -18.66
CA PRO A 49 -5.26 5.44 -18.72
C PRO A 49 -4.27 6.49 -18.21
N GLU A 50 -4.53 7.76 -18.50
CA GLU A 50 -3.74 8.92 -18.06
C GLU A 50 -3.82 9.12 -16.54
N ASP A 51 -5.00 9.02 -15.94
CA ASP A 51 -5.19 9.14 -14.48
C ASP A 51 -4.46 8.04 -13.72
N HIS A 52 -4.55 6.80 -14.23
CA HIS A 52 -3.81 5.66 -13.67
C HIS A 52 -2.29 5.91 -13.75
N ALA A 53 -1.80 6.31 -14.92
CA ALA A 53 -0.38 6.58 -15.13
C ALA A 53 0.13 7.74 -14.26
N SER A 54 -0.67 8.80 -14.11
CA SER A 54 -0.36 9.93 -13.23
C SER A 54 -0.24 9.49 -11.77
N SER A 55 -1.23 8.74 -11.28
CA SER A 55 -1.24 8.18 -9.93
C SER A 55 -0.05 7.25 -9.67
N ALA A 56 0.27 6.37 -10.63
CA ALA A 56 1.40 5.45 -10.52
C ALA A 56 2.75 6.18 -10.53
N ARG A 57 2.92 7.24 -11.34
CA ARG A 57 4.14 8.06 -11.34
C ARG A 57 4.28 8.87 -10.06
N ALA A 58 3.19 9.44 -9.54
CA ALA A 58 3.19 10.13 -8.25
C ALA A 58 3.60 9.18 -7.11
N LEU A 59 3.06 7.96 -7.10
CA LEU A 59 3.48 6.92 -6.15
C LEU A 59 4.95 6.52 -6.36
N SER A 60 5.41 6.42 -7.61
CA SER A 60 6.80 6.09 -7.93
C SER A 60 7.77 7.10 -7.32
N LEU A 61 7.47 8.39 -7.45
CA LEU A 61 8.27 9.45 -6.86
C LEU A 61 8.18 9.42 -5.32
N LEU A 62 6.97 9.27 -4.77
CA LEU A 62 6.78 9.21 -3.32
C LEU A 62 7.55 8.05 -2.69
N GLN A 63 7.50 6.88 -3.31
CA GLN A 63 8.19 5.67 -2.85
C GLN A 63 9.68 5.71 -3.19
N GLY A 64 10.10 6.44 -4.22
CA GLY A 64 11.48 6.42 -4.70
C GLY A 64 11.84 5.11 -5.38
N CYS A 65 10.89 4.49 -6.08
CA CYS A 65 11.12 3.28 -6.86
C CYS A 65 10.10 3.13 -8.00
N PRO A 66 10.35 2.28 -9.00
CA PRO A 66 9.36 1.98 -10.03
C PRO A 66 8.09 1.31 -9.46
N VAL A 67 6.96 1.59 -10.10
CA VAL A 67 5.63 1.09 -9.76
C VAL A 67 5.13 0.16 -10.85
N ILE A 68 4.64 -1.02 -10.48
CA ILE A 68 3.93 -1.92 -11.38
C ILE A 68 2.44 -1.58 -11.27
N GLY A 69 1.91 -0.84 -12.24
CA GLY A 69 0.51 -0.45 -12.27
C GLY A 69 -0.34 -1.54 -12.88
N VAL A 70 -1.36 -1.99 -12.16
CA VAL A 70 -2.44 -2.84 -12.66
C VAL A 70 -3.64 -1.94 -12.92
N TYR A 71 -3.97 -1.74 -14.19
CA TYR A 71 -5.04 -0.84 -14.58
C TYR A 71 -6.41 -1.49 -14.37
N ASN A 72 -7.26 -0.83 -13.61
CA ASN A 72 -8.67 -1.14 -13.44
C ASN A 72 -9.48 -0.11 -14.23
N GLN A 73 -10.04 -0.49 -15.38
CA GLN A 73 -10.75 0.45 -16.25
C GLN A 73 -12.11 0.84 -15.67
N SER A 74 -12.84 -0.13 -15.10
CA SER A 74 -14.20 -0.06 -14.54
C SER A 74 -14.89 1.32 -14.66
N ASP A 75 -15.84 1.44 -15.60
CA ASP A 75 -16.44 2.68 -16.12
C ASP A 75 -17.42 3.40 -15.16
N GLY A 76 -17.06 3.56 -13.88
CA GLY A 76 -17.65 4.56 -12.98
C GLY A 76 -19.11 4.36 -12.56
N LEU A 77 -19.75 3.25 -12.92
CA LEU A 77 -21.09 2.95 -12.42
C LEU A 77 -20.98 2.53 -10.95
N TRP A 78 -21.45 3.37 -10.03
CA TRP A 78 -21.71 2.97 -8.64
C TRP A 78 -22.59 1.70 -8.50
N PRO A 79 -23.55 1.42 -9.44
CA PRO A 79 -24.16 0.11 -9.55
C PRO A 79 -23.17 -1.03 -9.77
N ASP A 80 -22.04 -0.82 -10.45
CA ASP A 80 -20.95 -1.79 -10.64
C ASP A 80 -20.06 -1.96 -9.41
N LEU A 81 -20.09 -1.04 -8.45
CA LEU A 81 -19.55 -1.31 -7.12
C LEU A 81 -20.50 -2.27 -6.37
N GLY A 82 -21.80 -2.02 -6.47
CA GLY A 82 -22.86 -2.95 -6.07
C GLY A 82 -22.74 -4.29 -6.81
N GLN A 83 -22.40 -4.27 -8.10
CA GLN A 83 -22.22 -5.43 -8.95
C GLN A 83 -20.88 -6.11 -8.76
N CYS A 84 -19.79 -5.45 -8.35
CA CYS A 84 -18.58 -6.11 -7.86
C CYS A 84 -18.83 -6.74 -6.49
N ILE A 85 -19.66 -6.12 -5.65
CA ILE A 85 -20.19 -6.71 -4.41
C ILE A 85 -21.17 -7.86 -4.71
N THR A 86 -21.90 -7.83 -5.83
CA THR A 86 -22.77 -8.91 -6.34
C THR A 86 -22.18 -9.65 -7.56
N ASP A 87 -20.87 -9.62 -7.78
CA ASP A 87 -20.06 -10.51 -8.66
C ASP A 87 -19.09 -11.26 -7.76
N LYS A 88 -18.75 -10.63 -6.63
CA LYS A 88 -18.79 -11.37 -5.37
C LYS A 88 -20.04 -12.22 -5.27
N ALA A 89 -21.15 -11.92 -5.98
CA ALA A 89 -22.29 -12.70 -6.53
C ALA A 89 -22.05 -14.16 -6.91
N ALA A 90 -21.21 -14.30 -7.93
CA ALA A 90 -20.75 -15.58 -8.45
C ALA A 90 -19.78 -16.26 -7.48
N LEU A 91 -19.17 -15.46 -6.59
CA LEU A 91 -18.54 -15.91 -5.36
C LEU A 91 -19.50 -15.84 -4.12
N SER A 92 -20.82 -15.54 -4.17
CA SER A 92 -21.59 -14.79 -3.10
C SER A 92 -22.51 -15.56 -2.19
N GLY A 93 -22.37 -16.88 -2.11
CA GLY A 93 -22.88 -17.55 -0.90
C GLY A 93 -22.19 -17.07 0.40
N VAL A 94 -21.62 -15.87 0.47
CA VAL A 94 -20.26 -15.62 0.96
C VAL A 94 -20.10 -14.30 1.71
N GLN A 95 -20.98 -13.32 1.51
CA GLN A 95 -20.92 -12.06 2.26
C GLN A 95 -22.25 -11.43 2.65
N ALA A 96 -23.38 -11.92 2.13
CA ALA A 96 -24.69 -11.53 2.64
C ALA A 96 -24.98 -12.30 3.94
N GLY A 97 -24.33 -11.88 5.04
CA GLY A 97 -24.57 -12.39 6.39
C GLY A 97 -23.77 -13.65 6.73
N THR A 98 -22.96 -13.56 7.80
CA THR A 98 -22.66 -14.65 8.75
C THR A 98 -22.76 -16.10 8.25
N MET A 99 -21.62 -16.85 8.12
CA MET A 99 -21.45 -18.23 8.65
C MET A 99 -20.21 -19.05 8.20
N MET A 100 -19.34 -18.64 7.27
CA MET A 100 -18.19 -19.48 6.85
C MET A 100 -16.80 -18.85 7.12
N SER A 101 -15.94 -19.56 7.87
CA SER A 101 -14.53 -19.21 8.09
C SER A 101 -13.70 -19.39 6.81
N PHE A 102 -12.52 -18.74 6.72
CA PHE A 102 -11.61 -18.93 5.58
C PHE A 102 -11.24 -20.42 5.37
N ASP A 103 -11.19 -21.23 6.42
CA ASP A 103 -10.95 -22.67 6.30
C ASP A 103 -12.12 -23.40 5.62
N ALA A 104 -13.36 -23.02 5.92
CA ALA A 104 -14.54 -23.56 5.24
C ALA A 104 -14.54 -23.23 3.74
N TRP A 105 -13.98 -22.07 3.36
CA TRP A 105 -13.75 -21.71 1.97
C TRP A 105 -12.69 -22.56 1.29
N VAL A 106 -11.54 -22.77 1.95
CA VAL A 106 -10.49 -23.65 1.44
C VAL A 106 -11.05 -25.05 1.20
N LEU A 107 -11.88 -25.57 2.12
CA LEU A 107 -12.56 -26.85 1.95
C LEU A 107 -13.49 -26.86 0.73
N THR A 108 -14.37 -25.87 0.61
CA THR A 108 -15.32 -25.76 -0.50
C THR A 108 -14.60 -25.66 -1.85
N PHE A 109 -13.56 -24.82 -1.91
CA PHE A 109 -12.71 -24.66 -3.09
C PHE A 109 -12.06 -26.00 -3.48
N ASN A 110 -11.50 -26.74 -2.51
CA ASN A 110 -10.87 -28.03 -2.79
C ASN A 110 -11.87 -29.07 -3.33
N ILE A 111 -13.10 -29.07 -2.83
CA ILE A 111 -14.17 -29.96 -3.34
C ILE A 111 -14.52 -29.60 -4.80
N LEU A 112 -14.75 -28.32 -5.09
CA LEU A 112 -15.06 -27.86 -6.45
C LEU A 112 -13.90 -28.13 -7.42
N PHE A 113 -12.67 -27.89 -6.97
CA PHE A 113 -11.47 -28.18 -7.76
C PHE A 113 -11.33 -29.69 -8.02
N ALA A 114 -11.57 -30.56 -7.04
CA ALA A 114 -11.52 -32.00 -7.22
C ALA A 114 -12.54 -32.47 -8.27
N ALA A 115 -13.77 -31.94 -8.22
CA ALA A 115 -14.78 -32.23 -9.23
C ALA A 115 -14.37 -31.71 -10.63
N ALA A 116 -13.86 -30.49 -10.73
CA ALA A 116 -13.44 -29.91 -12.00
C ALA A 116 -12.22 -30.62 -12.61
N SER A 117 -11.24 -31.00 -11.80
CA SER A 117 -10.03 -31.72 -12.24
C SER A 117 -10.33 -33.17 -12.67
N ALA A 118 -11.35 -33.81 -12.09
CA ALA A 118 -11.84 -35.10 -12.56
C ALA A 118 -12.41 -35.02 -13.99
N LEU A 119 -13.02 -33.89 -14.37
CA LEU A 119 -13.56 -33.65 -15.71
C LEU A 119 -12.53 -33.09 -16.71
N LYS A 120 -11.48 -32.41 -16.22
CA LYS A 120 -10.42 -31.79 -17.02
C LYS A 120 -9.04 -32.27 -16.53
N PRO A 121 -8.54 -33.42 -17.01
CA PRO A 121 -7.21 -33.91 -16.66
C PRO A 121 -6.14 -32.86 -17.00
N GLY A 122 -5.31 -32.50 -16.01
CA GLY A 122 -4.26 -31.47 -16.15
C GLY A 122 -4.65 -30.07 -15.64
N LEU A 123 -5.90 -29.86 -15.23
CA LEU A 123 -6.31 -28.63 -14.54
C LEU A 123 -5.59 -28.52 -13.19
N ASN A 124 -4.80 -27.46 -13.00
CA ASN A 124 -4.22 -27.12 -11.70
C ASN A 124 -5.03 -26.02 -10.98
N LYS A 125 -4.77 -25.83 -9.69
CA LYS A 125 -5.50 -24.87 -8.85
C LYS A 125 -5.35 -23.42 -9.33
N VAL A 126 -4.18 -23.04 -9.87
CA VAL A 126 -3.95 -21.68 -10.36
C VAL A 126 -4.83 -21.40 -11.57
N ASP A 127 -4.87 -22.33 -12.54
CA ASP A 127 -5.74 -22.22 -13.71
C ASP A 127 -7.22 -22.24 -13.32
N PHE A 128 -7.61 -23.09 -12.36
CA PHE A 128 -8.98 -23.14 -11.87
C PHE A 128 -9.43 -21.82 -11.23
N VAL A 129 -8.59 -21.22 -10.37
CA VAL A 129 -8.89 -19.90 -9.79
C VAL A 129 -8.94 -18.81 -10.86
N ALA A 130 -8.00 -18.84 -11.82
CA ALA A 130 -7.97 -17.88 -12.92
C ALA A 130 -9.26 -17.87 -13.75
N ASP A 131 -9.89 -19.03 -13.92
CA ASP A 131 -11.19 -19.18 -14.57
C ASP A 131 -12.33 -18.63 -13.70
N MET A 132 -12.31 -18.89 -12.38
CA MET A 132 -13.33 -18.40 -11.45
C MET A 132 -13.40 -16.88 -11.37
N ILE A 133 -12.25 -16.19 -11.45
CA ILE A 133 -12.16 -14.72 -11.34
C ILE A 133 -12.11 -14.03 -12.70
N ALA A 134 -12.30 -14.77 -13.81
CA ALA A 134 -12.13 -14.23 -15.16
C ALA A 134 -13.12 -13.11 -15.53
N GLY A 135 -14.23 -12.98 -14.79
CA GLY A 135 -15.20 -11.90 -14.96
C GLY A 135 -14.65 -10.52 -14.59
N ASN A 136 -13.53 -10.42 -13.88
CA ASN A 136 -12.85 -9.16 -13.59
C ASN A 136 -11.39 -9.20 -14.10
N PRO A 137 -11.12 -8.63 -15.28
CA PRO A 137 -9.80 -8.64 -15.91
C PRO A 137 -8.67 -8.12 -15.01
N ALA A 138 -8.87 -7.01 -14.30
CA ALA A 138 -7.87 -6.47 -13.36
C ALA A 138 -7.55 -7.43 -12.21
N THR A 139 -8.57 -8.10 -11.66
CA THR A 139 -8.40 -9.11 -10.60
C THR A 139 -7.62 -10.32 -11.13
N LYS A 140 -7.97 -10.80 -12.32
CA LYS A 140 -7.26 -11.90 -12.98
C LYS A 140 -5.81 -11.54 -13.29
N ALA A 141 -5.56 -10.32 -13.75
CA ALA A 141 -4.22 -9.82 -14.06
C ALA A 141 -3.35 -9.75 -12.80
N LEU A 142 -3.85 -9.15 -11.72
CA LEU A 142 -3.14 -9.11 -10.44
C LEU A 142 -2.93 -10.51 -9.86
N PHE A 143 -3.95 -11.38 -9.91
CA PHE A 143 -3.80 -12.78 -9.51
C PHE A 143 -2.72 -13.48 -10.33
N GLY A 144 -2.71 -13.33 -11.66
CA GLY A 144 -1.70 -13.92 -12.53
C GLY A 144 -0.30 -13.38 -12.24
N LEU A 145 -0.17 -12.08 -11.94
CA LEU A 145 1.10 -11.46 -11.57
C LEU A 145 1.67 -12.06 -10.27
N LEU A 146 0.78 -12.38 -9.32
CA LEU A 146 1.16 -12.94 -8.02
C LEU A 146 1.32 -14.46 -8.07
N ALA A 147 0.39 -15.21 -8.66
CA ALA A 147 0.31 -16.67 -8.61
C ALA A 147 0.84 -17.39 -9.86
N GLY A 148 0.92 -16.71 -11.01
CA GLY A 148 1.27 -17.32 -12.29
C GLY A 148 2.75 -17.69 -12.42
N ASP A 149 3.02 -18.62 -13.33
CA ASP A 149 4.38 -19.03 -13.65
C ASP A 149 5.17 -17.85 -14.23
N GLY A 150 6.33 -17.56 -13.63
CA GLY A 150 7.15 -16.38 -13.98
C GLY A 150 6.67 -15.06 -13.38
N GLY A 151 5.72 -15.10 -12.44
CA GLY A 151 5.22 -13.93 -11.71
C GLY A 151 6.19 -13.36 -10.67
N LEU A 152 5.73 -12.37 -9.92
CA LEU A 152 6.56 -11.65 -8.94
C LEU A 152 6.80 -12.46 -7.65
N PRO A 153 7.92 -12.23 -6.95
CA PRO A 153 8.12 -12.73 -5.59
C PRO A 153 7.13 -12.07 -4.62
N ARG A 154 6.05 -12.79 -4.27
CA ARG A 154 4.87 -12.30 -3.52
C ARG A 154 5.20 -11.54 -2.22
N LEU A 155 6.18 -12.00 -1.46
CA LEU A 155 6.51 -11.45 -0.13
C LEU A 155 7.37 -10.18 -0.14
N GLN A 156 7.83 -9.72 -1.32
CA GLN A 156 8.79 -8.63 -1.42
C GLN A 156 8.21 -7.34 -2.01
N VAL A 157 6.96 -7.35 -2.47
CA VAL A 157 6.38 -6.24 -3.24
C VAL A 157 5.11 -5.74 -2.55
N PRO A 158 5.20 -4.61 -1.82
CA PRO A 158 4.02 -3.96 -1.23
C PRO A 158 2.99 -3.58 -2.30
N ILE A 159 1.71 -3.70 -1.95
CA ILE A 159 0.60 -3.34 -2.84
C ILE A 159 -0.10 -2.09 -2.32
N TYR A 160 -0.26 -1.10 -3.18
CA TYR A 160 -1.01 0.13 -2.95
C TYR A 160 -2.30 0.06 -3.76
N CYS A 161 -3.46 0.19 -3.11
CA CYS A 161 -4.74 0.03 -3.79
C CYS A 161 -5.73 1.09 -3.35
N HIS A 162 -6.49 1.62 -4.30
CA HIS A 162 -7.36 2.77 -4.10
C HIS A 162 -8.81 2.48 -4.50
N SER A 163 -9.79 2.92 -3.71
CA SER A 163 -11.22 2.80 -4.03
C SER A 163 -11.60 1.35 -4.41
N GLN A 164 -12.27 1.13 -5.54
CA GLN A 164 -12.58 -0.22 -6.06
C GLN A 164 -11.34 -1.11 -6.27
N GLY A 165 -10.15 -0.55 -6.47
CA GLY A 165 -8.89 -1.31 -6.53
C GLY A 165 -8.62 -2.14 -5.26
N ASN A 166 -9.21 -1.77 -4.12
CA ASN A 166 -9.18 -2.60 -2.91
C ASN A 166 -9.95 -3.91 -3.06
N LEU A 167 -11.07 -3.91 -3.80
CA LEU A 167 -11.84 -5.13 -4.10
C LEU A 167 -11.06 -6.03 -5.06
N VAL A 168 -10.49 -5.43 -6.12
CA VAL A 168 -9.59 -6.12 -7.07
C VAL A 168 -8.45 -6.81 -6.32
N THR A 169 -7.79 -6.08 -5.43
CA THR A 169 -6.67 -6.59 -4.63
C THR A 169 -7.10 -7.70 -3.68
N SER A 170 -8.18 -7.51 -2.91
CA SER A 170 -8.67 -8.51 -1.97
C SER A 170 -9.09 -9.81 -2.67
N ASN A 171 -9.80 -9.71 -3.80
CA ASN A 171 -10.22 -10.87 -4.58
C ASN A 171 -9.01 -11.62 -5.15
N ALA A 172 -8.02 -10.88 -5.69
CA ALA A 172 -6.80 -11.49 -6.21
C ALA A 172 -6.03 -12.23 -5.09
N LEU A 173 -5.83 -11.61 -3.93
CA LEU A 173 -5.14 -12.22 -2.79
C LEU A 173 -5.89 -13.44 -2.23
N THR A 174 -7.23 -13.39 -2.21
CA THR A 174 -8.06 -14.55 -1.85
C THR A 174 -7.81 -15.68 -2.84
N GLY A 175 -7.78 -15.39 -4.14
CA GLY A 175 -7.45 -16.36 -5.17
C GLY A 175 -6.05 -16.96 -4.99
N VAL A 176 -5.04 -16.13 -4.70
CA VAL A 176 -3.66 -16.58 -4.42
C VAL A 176 -3.65 -17.54 -3.23
N ALA A 177 -4.32 -17.18 -2.13
CA ALA A 177 -4.37 -18.02 -0.94
C ALA A 177 -5.13 -19.34 -1.14
N LEU A 178 -6.18 -19.36 -1.97
CA LEU A 178 -6.89 -20.60 -2.33
C LEU A 178 -6.03 -21.51 -3.23
N ALA A 179 -5.33 -20.92 -4.21
CA ALA A 179 -4.53 -21.67 -5.17
C ALA A 179 -3.24 -22.22 -4.57
N LEU A 180 -2.55 -21.41 -3.76
CA LEU A 180 -1.18 -21.65 -3.28
C LEU A 180 -1.06 -21.79 -1.75
N GLY A 181 -2.16 -21.59 -1.02
CA GLY A 181 -2.21 -21.64 0.44
C GLY A 181 -2.04 -20.26 1.09
N ALA A 182 -2.61 -20.08 2.28
CA ALA A 182 -2.59 -18.82 3.03
C ALA A 182 -1.15 -18.33 3.33
N VAL A 183 -0.20 -19.25 3.51
CA VAL A 183 1.22 -18.91 3.72
C VAL A 183 1.82 -18.10 2.57
N SER A 184 1.29 -18.24 1.35
CA SER A 184 1.78 -17.53 0.17
C SER A 184 1.51 -16.02 0.18
N ILE A 185 0.58 -15.57 1.03
CA ILE A 185 0.24 -14.15 1.24
C ILE A 185 0.59 -13.65 2.65
N ALA A 186 1.15 -14.53 3.49
CA ALA A 186 1.45 -14.22 4.88
C ALA A 186 2.50 -13.11 4.98
N GLY A 187 2.18 -12.02 5.67
CA GLY A 187 3.07 -10.87 5.82
C GLY A 187 3.12 -9.91 4.63
N MET A 188 2.35 -10.13 3.56
CA MET A 188 2.27 -9.17 2.46
C MET A 188 1.74 -7.82 2.94
N GLU A 189 2.49 -6.75 2.64
CA GLU A 189 2.09 -5.38 3.01
C GLU A 189 1.09 -4.81 2.00
N ILE A 190 -0.11 -4.46 2.49
CA ILE A 190 -1.20 -3.90 1.69
C ILE A 190 -1.55 -2.50 2.22
N ASN A 191 -1.27 -1.48 1.43
CA ASN A 191 -1.62 -0.08 1.71
C ASN A 191 -2.93 0.24 0.98
N SER A 192 -4.01 0.32 1.75
CA SER A 192 -5.38 0.48 1.29
C SER A 192 -5.79 1.94 1.43
N PHE A 193 -6.39 2.53 0.39
CA PHE A 193 -6.81 3.93 0.35
C PHE A 193 -8.28 4.03 -0.05
N GLY A 194 -9.11 4.69 0.76
CA GLY A 194 -10.54 4.90 0.46
C GLY A 194 -11.30 3.59 0.16
N SER A 195 -11.07 2.55 0.95
CA SER A 195 -11.52 1.18 0.65
C SER A 195 -13.03 0.96 0.88
N PRO A 196 -13.77 0.41 -0.10
CA PRO A 196 -15.09 -0.17 0.10
C PRO A 196 -15.03 -1.68 0.45
N CYS A 197 -13.83 -2.25 0.55
CA CYS A 197 -13.63 -3.69 0.65
C CYS A 197 -13.91 -4.22 2.06
N ARG A 198 -15.03 -4.92 2.21
CA ARG A 198 -15.50 -5.45 3.50
C ARG A 198 -14.78 -6.68 4.02
N TYR A 199 -13.92 -7.35 3.26
CA TYR A 199 -13.22 -8.56 3.73
C TYR A 199 -11.90 -8.69 3.01
N TRP A 200 -10.90 -9.12 3.75
CA TRP A 200 -9.57 -9.43 3.26
C TRP A 200 -9.20 -10.85 3.73
N PRO A 201 -8.45 -11.61 2.93
CA PRO A 201 -7.98 -12.92 3.37
C PRO A 201 -7.05 -12.75 4.59
N PRO A 202 -7.03 -13.73 5.51
CA PRO A 202 -6.20 -13.65 6.72
C PRO A 202 -4.70 -13.71 6.39
N GLY A 203 -3.87 -13.23 7.31
CA GLY A 203 -2.41 -13.34 7.24
C GLY A 203 -1.69 -12.18 6.54
N ILE A 204 -2.41 -11.25 5.91
CA ILE A 204 -1.82 -10.03 5.33
C ILE A 204 -1.53 -8.97 6.39
N GLN A 205 -0.60 -8.06 6.10
CA GLN A 205 -0.38 -6.83 6.87
C GLN A 205 -1.05 -5.66 6.14
N ARG A 206 -2.32 -5.40 6.44
CA ARG A 206 -3.07 -4.31 5.80
C ARG A 206 -3.01 -3.03 6.63
N GLN A 207 -2.89 -1.90 5.95
CA GLN A 207 -3.01 -0.55 6.52
C GLN A 207 -4.12 0.19 5.79
N ASN A 208 -5.09 0.73 6.54
CA ASN A 208 -6.27 1.37 5.98
C ASN A 208 -6.19 2.90 6.10
N ASN A 209 -5.88 3.58 5.01
CA ASN A 209 -5.81 5.04 4.93
C ASN A 209 -7.13 5.59 4.40
N ALA A 210 -7.82 6.40 5.18
CA ALA A 210 -9.10 7.00 4.77
C ALA A 210 -9.19 8.47 5.20
N PHE A 211 -9.78 9.33 4.35
CA PHE A 211 -10.22 10.63 4.81
C PHE A 211 -11.49 10.50 5.66
N THR A 212 -11.66 11.37 6.66
CA THR A 212 -12.80 11.30 7.60
C THR A 212 -14.15 11.43 6.89
N PHE A 213 -14.20 12.21 5.81
CA PHE A 213 -15.39 12.43 4.98
C PHE A 213 -15.24 11.82 3.58
N ASP A 214 -14.60 10.65 3.50
CA ASP A 214 -14.62 9.84 2.28
C ASP A 214 -15.89 8.94 2.29
N PRO A 215 -16.91 9.21 1.44
CA PRO A 215 -18.15 8.44 1.41
C PRO A 215 -17.94 6.97 1.01
N VAL A 216 -16.81 6.64 0.38
CA VAL A 216 -16.47 5.26 0.00
C VAL A 216 -15.97 4.48 1.20
N SER A 217 -15.20 5.14 2.08
CA SER A 217 -14.75 4.56 3.34
C SER A 217 -15.91 4.25 4.29
N TRP A 218 -17.03 4.98 4.18
CA TRP A 218 -18.24 4.72 4.99
C TRP A 218 -18.95 3.41 4.60
N LEU A 219 -18.68 2.86 3.42
CA LEU A 219 -19.19 1.54 3.01
C LEU A 219 -18.41 0.38 3.65
N ASP A 220 -17.20 0.66 4.16
CA ASP A 220 -16.43 -0.20 5.05
C ASP A 220 -16.92 -0.01 6.49
N LEU A 221 -18.02 -0.68 6.85
CA LEU A 221 -18.69 -0.58 8.16
C LEU A 221 -17.87 -1.18 9.33
N ARG A 222 -16.55 -1.32 9.20
CA ARG A 222 -15.67 -1.79 10.27
C ARG A 222 -15.01 -0.59 10.94
N SER A 223 -15.20 -0.46 12.24
CA SER A 223 -14.31 0.33 13.10
C SER A 223 -13.09 -0.54 13.41
N ASP A 224 -12.10 -0.57 12.52
CA ASP A 224 -10.83 -1.28 12.75
C ASP A 224 -9.76 -0.37 13.37
N MET A 225 -8.93 -0.92 14.26
CA MET A 225 -7.83 -0.19 14.89
C MET A 225 -6.63 0.03 13.94
N ASP A 226 -6.66 -0.57 12.75
CA ASP A 226 -5.62 -0.46 11.71
C ASP A 226 -5.93 0.66 10.69
N SER A 227 -6.86 1.58 11.03
CA SER A 227 -7.25 2.71 10.20
C SER A 227 -6.58 4.01 10.61
N ALA A 228 -5.74 4.55 9.72
CA ALA A 228 -5.26 5.92 9.80
C ALA A 228 -6.29 6.84 9.14
N LYS A 229 -7.07 7.56 9.97
CA LYS A 229 -8.01 8.57 9.48
C LYS A 229 -7.39 9.96 9.50
N VAL A 230 -7.53 10.68 8.39
CA VAL A 230 -6.99 12.04 8.23
C VAL A 230 -8.11 13.03 7.94
N GLY A 231 -8.21 14.07 8.78
CA GLY A 231 -8.78 15.41 8.51
C GLY A 231 -10.22 15.53 7.96
N PHE A 232 -10.72 16.77 7.95
CA PHE A 232 -11.98 17.19 7.30
C PHE A 232 -11.80 17.40 5.78
N VAL A 233 -11.07 16.52 5.11
CA VAL A 233 -10.84 16.63 3.67
C VAL A 233 -11.96 15.90 2.94
N ALA A 234 -12.79 16.65 2.20
CA ALA A 234 -13.74 16.09 1.26
C ALA A 234 -13.01 15.81 -0.07
N GLY A 235 -12.53 14.58 -0.25
CA GLY A 235 -11.84 14.19 -1.47
C GLY A 235 -11.58 12.68 -1.52
N HIS A 236 -11.48 12.15 -2.74
CA HIS A 236 -11.34 10.70 -2.99
C HIS A 236 -10.32 10.41 -4.11
N ALA A 237 -9.56 11.41 -4.59
CA ALA A 237 -8.53 11.17 -5.60
C ALA A 237 -7.28 10.54 -4.95
N PHE A 238 -6.65 9.56 -5.59
CA PHE A 238 -5.46 8.92 -5.03
C PHE A 238 -4.28 9.88 -4.87
N THR A 239 -4.11 10.85 -5.77
CA THR A 239 -3.09 11.89 -5.66
C THR A 239 -3.24 12.73 -4.39
N LEU A 240 -4.46 13.00 -3.95
CA LEU A 240 -4.74 13.70 -2.70
C LEU A 240 -4.26 12.89 -1.48
N TYR A 241 -4.42 11.56 -1.51
CA TYR A 241 -3.86 10.68 -0.50
C TYR A 241 -2.32 10.76 -0.47
N MET A 242 -1.67 10.89 -1.63
CA MET A 242 -0.21 11.03 -1.73
C MET A 242 0.29 12.38 -1.22
N GLU A 243 -0.45 13.46 -1.47
CA GLU A 243 -0.15 14.80 -0.90
C GLU A 243 -0.18 14.80 0.62
N LYS A 244 -1.01 13.94 1.21
CA LYS A 244 -1.19 13.79 2.65
C LYS A 244 -0.41 12.60 3.25
N ASP A 245 0.52 12.00 2.51
CA ASP A 245 1.26 10.80 2.96
C ASP A 245 1.90 10.98 4.34
N ALA A 246 2.61 12.09 4.57
CA ALA A 246 3.25 12.35 5.86
C ALA A 246 2.24 12.42 7.02
N GLU A 247 1.04 12.96 6.76
CA GLU A 247 -0.03 13.02 7.75
C GLU A 247 -0.64 11.64 8.03
N PHE A 248 -0.85 10.81 7.00
CA PHE A 248 -1.26 9.42 7.19
C PHE A 248 -0.22 8.59 7.94
N VAL A 249 1.07 8.77 7.60
CA VAL A 249 2.19 8.09 8.26
C VAL A 249 2.23 8.46 9.74
N VAL A 250 2.22 9.74 10.09
CA VAL A 250 2.27 10.15 11.51
C VAL A 250 1.02 9.68 12.26
N ASN A 251 -0.17 9.83 11.69
CA ASN A 251 -1.41 9.41 12.34
C ASN A 251 -1.49 7.89 12.59
N ARG A 252 -0.80 7.07 11.80
CA ARG A 252 -0.72 5.61 12.01
C ARG A 252 -0.05 5.24 13.33
N PHE A 253 0.93 6.01 13.77
CA PHE A 253 1.70 5.76 14.99
C PHE A 253 1.17 6.59 16.16
N ARG A 254 -0.07 7.02 16.10
CA ARG A 254 -0.65 7.93 17.08
C ARG A 254 -1.85 7.31 17.76
N PHE A 255 -1.91 7.43 19.08
CA PHE A 255 -3.12 7.17 19.83
C PHE A 255 -3.85 8.48 20.11
N GLY A 256 -5.08 8.59 19.62
CA GLY A 256 -5.91 9.77 19.81
C GLY A 256 -6.98 9.94 18.72
N SER A 257 -7.96 10.80 18.97
CA SER A 257 -9.09 11.04 18.07
C SER A 257 -9.14 12.50 17.61
N PHE A 258 -9.76 12.77 16.46
CA PHE A 258 -10.07 14.12 15.96
C PHE A 258 -8.92 15.14 16.07
N SER A 259 -7.76 14.84 15.48
CA SER A 259 -6.58 15.72 15.47
C SER A 259 -5.96 16.01 16.85
N MET A 260 -6.46 15.42 17.94
CA MET A 260 -5.80 15.44 19.25
C MET A 260 -4.95 14.19 19.45
N THR A 261 -3.68 14.39 19.80
CA THR A 261 -2.71 13.32 20.11
C THR A 261 -2.75 13.11 21.62
N THR A 262 -3.02 11.89 22.06
CA THR A 262 -2.94 11.51 23.48
C THR A 262 -1.62 10.84 23.79
N ASP A 263 -1.10 10.07 22.83
CA ASP A 263 0.18 9.36 22.92
C ASP A 263 0.71 9.07 21.49
N MET A 264 2.01 8.85 21.33
CA MET A 264 2.66 8.49 20.06
C MET A 264 3.52 7.24 20.26
N ASP A 265 3.61 6.38 19.23
CA ASP A 265 4.56 5.26 19.18
C ASP A 265 5.82 5.74 18.44
N GLU A 266 6.67 6.50 19.12
CA GLU A 266 7.85 7.14 18.54
C GLU A 266 8.85 6.10 18.03
N ASP A 267 9.02 5.01 18.76
CA ASP A 267 9.86 3.87 18.38
C ASP A 267 9.34 3.20 17.09
N GLY A 268 8.03 2.93 17.01
CA GLY A 268 7.39 2.37 15.83
C GLY A 268 7.52 3.28 14.61
N LEU A 269 7.29 4.58 14.78
CA LEU A 269 7.44 5.57 13.70
C LEU A 269 8.90 5.67 13.25
N ALA A 270 9.85 5.73 14.18
CA ALA A 270 11.28 5.75 13.87
C ALA A 270 11.71 4.48 13.11
N LYS A 271 11.28 3.29 13.55
CA LYS A 271 11.52 2.03 12.82
C LYS A 271 10.95 2.07 11.40
N PHE A 272 9.75 2.61 11.23
CA PHE A 272 9.15 2.78 9.91
C PHE A 272 9.96 3.75 9.04
N MET A 273 10.43 4.87 9.58
CA MET A 273 11.27 5.84 8.88
C MET A 273 12.64 5.24 8.49
N VAL A 274 13.26 4.44 9.35
CA VAL A 274 14.48 3.70 8.98
C VAL A 274 14.21 2.72 7.83
N ARG A 275 13.04 2.08 7.81
CA ARG A 275 12.61 1.17 6.73
C ARG A 275 12.33 1.88 5.41
N ILE A 276 11.90 3.14 5.43
CA ILE A 276 11.83 3.99 4.21
C ILE A 276 13.23 4.08 3.57
N GLY A 277 14.28 4.17 4.40
CA GLY A 277 15.66 4.18 3.93
C GLY A 277 16.01 5.45 3.17
N MET A 278 16.69 5.30 2.03
CA MET A 278 17.19 6.43 1.24
C MET A 278 16.05 7.09 0.43
N ASN A 279 15.27 7.95 1.07
CA ASN A 279 14.25 8.79 0.42
C ASN A 279 14.12 10.13 1.18
N PRO A 280 15.08 11.06 0.97
CA PRO A 280 15.13 12.32 1.70
C PRO A 280 13.83 13.14 1.61
N PRO A 281 13.17 13.30 0.43
CA PRO A 281 11.95 14.12 0.35
C PRO A 281 10.78 13.57 1.15
N ARG A 282 10.65 12.24 1.27
CA ARG A 282 9.59 11.64 2.09
C ARG A 282 9.90 11.77 3.58
N LEU A 283 11.14 11.46 3.99
CA LEU A 283 11.57 11.60 5.39
C LEU A 283 11.43 13.04 5.88
N LYS A 284 11.86 14.01 5.06
CA LYS A 284 11.74 15.44 5.37
C LYS A 284 10.30 15.83 5.66
N ARG A 285 9.36 15.45 4.78
CA ARG A 285 7.92 15.77 4.96
C ARG A 285 7.34 15.16 6.23
N ILE A 286 7.80 13.98 6.64
CA ILE A 286 7.39 13.37 7.91
C ILE A 286 7.90 14.20 9.09
N PHE A 287 9.18 14.57 9.11
CA PHE A 287 9.74 15.43 10.16
C PHE A 287 9.13 16.84 10.18
N GLU A 288 8.87 17.44 9.03
CA GLU A 288 8.17 18.74 8.94
C GLU A 288 6.75 18.64 9.51
N ARG A 289 6.03 17.54 9.23
CA ARG A 289 4.71 17.30 9.81
C ARG A 289 4.76 17.15 11.32
N LEU A 290 5.75 16.42 11.85
CA LEU A 290 5.97 16.29 13.29
C LEU A 290 6.23 17.66 13.91
N ARG A 291 7.15 18.45 13.34
CA ARG A 291 7.45 19.82 13.80
C ARG A 291 6.21 20.71 13.88
N GLU A 292 5.37 20.67 12.84
CA GLU A 292 4.23 21.59 12.71
C GLU A 292 3.03 21.23 13.59
N LYS A 293 2.83 19.93 13.87
CA LYS A 293 1.57 19.42 14.45
C LYS A 293 1.75 18.56 15.69
N HIS A 294 2.96 18.08 15.95
CA HIS A 294 3.32 17.15 17.03
C HIS A 294 4.64 17.57 17.67
N PHE A 295 4.78 18.88 17.93
CA PHE A 295 6.05 19.48 18.37
C PHE A 295 6.62 18.81 19.62
N THR A 296 5.76 18.40 20.56
CA THR A 296 6.16 17.76 21.83
C THR A 296 6.75 16.36 21.68
N ASP A 297 6.45 15.68 20.56
CA ASP A 297 6.89 14.29 20.32
C ASP A 297 7.98 14.25 19.24
N SER A 298 8.32 15.41 18.66
CA SER A 298 9.12 15.51 17.44
C SER A 298 10.61 15.29 17.67
N ASP A 299 11.10 15.68 18.84
CA ASP A 299 12.45 15.43 19.37
C ASP A 299 12.64 13.96 19.73
N ASP A 300 11.69 13.34 20.43
CA ASP A 300 11.71 11.91 20.78
C ASP A 300 11.76 11.01 19.53
N VAL A 301 10.91 11.29 18.53
CA VAL A 301 10.96 10.57 17.24
C VAL A 301 12.29 10.81 16.52
N ALA A 302 12.81 12.04 16.54
CA ALA A 302 14.09 12.36 15.92
C ALA A 302 15.25 11.61 16.59
N LEU A 303 15.28 11.57 17.92
CA LEU A 303 16.27 10.83 18.69
C LEU A 303 16.18 9.35 18.39
N ALA A 304 14.97 8.79 18.45
CA ALA A 304 14.71 7.39 18.17
C ALA A 304 15.15 7.01 16.74
N PHE A 305 14.93 7.87 15.75
CA PHE A 305 15.38 7.67 14.37
C PHE A 305 16.90 7.66 14.29
N VAL A 306 17.60 8.64 14.87
CA VAL A 306 19.07 8.73 14.82
C VAL A 306 19.73 7.52 15.48
N GLN A 307 19.22 7.08 16.63
CA GLN A 307 19.73 5.91 17.35
C GLN A 307 19.57 4.59 16.56
N ARG A 308 18.55 4.49 15.69
CA ARG A 308 18.24 3.27 14.92
C ARG A 308 18.82 3.30 13.51
N ALA A 309 18.95 4.48 12.92
CA ALA A 309 19.43 4.63 11.56
C ALA A 309 20.91 4.22 11.47
N PRO A 310 21.30 3.35 10.52
CA PRO A 310 22.70 3.05 10.30
C PRO A 310 23.47 4.33 9.92
N ASN A 311 24.68 4.54 10.45
CA ASN A 311 25.49 5.74 10.12
C ASN A 311 25.64 5.97 8.61
N ARG A 312 25.77 4.90 7.83
CA ARG A 312 25.82 4.98 6.36
C ARG A 312 24.58 5.65 5.74
N LEU A 313 23.39 5.40 6.32
CA LEU A 313 22.14 6.01 5.87
C LEU A 313 22.16 7.51 6.20
N LEU A 314 22.52 7.87 7.43
CA LEU A 314 22.59 9.27 7.85
C LEU A 314 23.59 10.09 7.02
N GLN A 315 24.77 9.52 6.74
CA GLN A 315 25.75 10.14 5.83
C GLN A 315 25.19 10.31 4.41
N SER A 316 24.55 9.26 3.87
CA SER A 316 23.95 9.33 2.52
C SER A 316 22.84 10.38 2.45
N LEU A 317 22.00 10.47 3.48
CA LEU A 317 20.97 11.51 3.60
C LEU A 317 21.60 12.90 3.63
N LYS A 318 22.66 13.12 4.42
CA LYS A 318 23.38 14.40 4.48
C LYS A 318 23.93 14.81 3.13
N LEU A 319 24.52 13.86 2.39
CA LEU A 319 25.10 14.11 1.08
C LEU A 319 24.04 14.41 0.01
N ALA A 320 22.91 13.72 0.05
CA ALA A 320 21.84 13.90 -0.95
C ALA A 320 20.97 15.13 -0.68
N ASP A 321 20.61 15.38 0.57
CA ASP A 321 19.84 16.54 1.00
C ASP A 321 20.20 16.92 2.45
N PRO A 322 21.15 17.84 2.66
CA PRO A 322 21.56 18.29 3.99
C PRO A 322 20.40 18.86 4.82
N SER A 323 19.34 19.36 4.18
CA SER A 323 18.22 19.97 4.88
C SER A 323 17.45 18.98 5.74
N VAL A 324 17.49 17.68 5.43
CA VAL A 324 16.90 16.63 6.28
C VAL A 324 17.65 16.52 7.59
N ILE A 325 18.99 16.44 7.54
CA ILE A 325 19.82 16.34 8.73
C ILE A 325 19.75 17.62 9.56
N ASN A 326 19.74 18.79 8.92
CA ASN A 326 19.58 20.06 9.62
C ASN A 326 18.23 20.15 10.35
N LEU A 327 17.15 19.66 9.74
CA LEU A 327 15.84 19.60 10.38
C LEU A 327 15.85 18.65 11.59
N ILE A 328 16.49 17.48 11.50
CA ILE A 328 16.61 16.57 12.64
C ILE A 328 17.40 17.23 13.79
N ILE A 329 18.50 17.93 13.48
CA ILE A 329 19.27 18.70 14.48
C ILE A 329 18.41 19.81 15.12
N GLU A 330 17.61 20.51 14.32
CA GLU A 330 16.69 21.54 14.80
C GLU A 330 15.67 20.95 15.80
N LEU A 331 15.09 19.79 15.47
CA LEU A 331 14.12 19.11 16.34
C LEU A 331 14.74 18.67 17.67
N LEU A 332 15.90 18.00 17.63
CA LEU A 332 16.63 17.58 18.85
C LEU A 332 17.07 18.76 19.74
N GLY A 333 17.28 19.93 19.13
CA GLY A 333 17.67 21.15 19.82
C GLY A 333 16.48 22.01 20.27
N ALA A 334 15.25 21.56 20.05
CA ALA A 334 14.06 22.33 20.37
C ALA A 334 13.73 22.21 21.86
N GLY A 335 13.75 23.32 22.60
CA GLY A 335 13.40 23.32 24.02
C GLY A 335 14.57 22.90 24.93
N TRP A 336 14.33 21.94 25.82
CA TRP A 336 15.36 21.43 26.73
C TRP A 336 16.04 20.22 26.10
N THR A 337 17.33 20.32 25.78
CA THR A 337 18.11 19.23 25.18
C THR A 337 18.74 18.36 26.26
N SER A 338 18.36 17.08 26.26
CA SER A 338 18.94 16.03 27.08
C SER A 338 20.36 15.65 26.64
N GLY A 339 21.07 14.88 27.46
CA GLY A 339 22.41 14.39 27.11
C GLY A 339 22.43 13.51 25.85
N GLU A 340 21.43 12.65 25.69
CA GLU A 340 21.32 11.74 24.53
C GLU A 340 21.02 12.51 23.24
N GLU A 341 20.19 13.54 23.30
CA GLU A 341 19.90 14.42 22.17
C GLU A 341 21.13 15.24 21.79
N GLN A 342 21.90 15.71 22.76
CA GLN A 342 23.16 16.41 22.49
C GLN A 342 24.17 15.49 21.81
N ASP A 343 24.29 14.24 22.25
CA ASP A 343 25.15 13.24 21.60
C ASP A 343 24.70 12.95 20.17
N ALA A 344 23.39 12.85 19.93
CA ALA A 344 22.81 12.70 18.59
C ALA A 344 23.10 13.91 17.69
N ILE A 345 22.93 15.13 18.18
CA ILE A 345 23.27 16.37 17.47
C ILE A 345 24.75 16.38 17.09
N ASP A 346 25.62 16.03 18.03
CA ASP A 346 27.06 15.98 17.83
C ASP A 346 27.46 14.95 16.77
N LEU A 347 26.85 13.76 16.80
CA LEU A 347 27.01 12.75 15.76
C LEU A 347 26.63 13.33 14.39
N LEU A 348 25.43 13.90 14.25
CA LEU A 348 24.91 14.42 12.98
C LEU A 348 25.76 15.57 12.41
N LYS A 349 26.30 16.44 13.27
CA LYS A 349 27.22 17.51 12.88
C LYS A 349 28.54 16.99 12.32
N ARG A 350 29.03 15.84 12.81
CA ARG A 350 30.30 15.21 12.40
C ARG A 350 30.21 14.33 11.15
N LEU A 351 29.01 13.92 10.73
CA LEU A 351 28.79 13.18 9.47
C LEU A 351 29.29 13.95 8.26
#